data_AF-A0AAV1PM88-F1
#
_entry.id   AF-A0AAV1PM88-F1
#
_cell.length_a   1.000
_cell.length_b   1.000
_cell.length_c   1.000
_cell.angle_alpha   90.00
_cell.angle_beta   90.00
_cell.angle_gamma   90.00
#
_symmetry.space_group_name_H-M   'P 1'
#
loop_
_entity.id
_entity.type
_entity.pdbx_description
1 polymer ?
#
loop_
_entity_poly.entity_id
_entity_poly.type
_entity_poly.pdbx_seq_one_letter_code
_entity_poly.pdbx_strand_id
1 'polypeptide(L)'
;MANSLLFKLFRPPVFTQLASLRSSYVFWGKPAAAGTRRFSTEPPPETISRYPIPYKKDLPYDIVELMEEVESKGGFLPNVFKVLSHRPAEFRAFFAYYNELMNKETGRLSKADRELIVVATSAHNKCLYCVVSHSALHRIYSKKATLSDQVAVNYENAELGPRERAMLDFAMAVCRCDTITEQHFKSLEEVGFDREDAWDVAAIAAFFAMSNRLAHLTDMRPNLEFYNMGRLPRDKSKDKAEGE
;
A
#
# COMPACT_ATOMS: atom_id res chain seq x y z
N MET A 1 -32.69 13.52 17.36
CA MET A 1 -33.53 12.42 17.86
C MET A 1 -33.22 11.22 16.97
N ALA A 2 -32.19 10.39 17.20
CA ALA A 2 -31.74 9.75 18.43
C ALA A 2 -32.71 8.65 18.93
N ASN A 3 -32.45 7.41 18.51
CA ASN A 3 -32.93 6.14 19.08
C ASN A 3 -31.91 5.07 18.60
N SER A 4 -31.01 4.50 19.41
CA SER A 4 -31.08 3.80 20.72
C SER A 4 -31.27 2.28 20.58
N LEU A 5 -30.73 1.52 21.56
CA LEU A 5 -30.76 0.03 21.71
C LEU A 5 -29.80 -0.70 20.72
N LEU A 6 -28.68 -1.32 21.10
CA LEU A 6 -28.18 -1.94 22.36
C LEU A 6 -29.01 -3.14 22.87
N PHE A 7 -28.30 -4.21 23.29
CA PHE A 7 -28.74 -5.58 23.68
C PHE A 7 -28.99 -6.56 22.51
N LYS A 8 -28.64 -7.88 22.54
CA LYS A 8 -28.00 -8.84 23.49
C LYS A 8 -27.06 -9.76 22.66
N LEU A 9 -26.06 -10.50 23.17
CA LEU A 9 -26.10 -11.61 24.16
C LEU A 9 -24.70 -11.92 24.76
N PHE A 10 -24.64 -12.20 26.07
CA PHE A 10 -23.58 -12.99 26.73
C PHE A 10 -23.90 -14.51 26.56
N ARG A 11 -23.01 -15.53 26.71
CA ARG A 11 -22.05 -15.86 27.81
C ARG A 11 -21.21 -17.13 27.40
N PRO A 12 -20.04 -17.45 28.01
CA PRO A 12 -19.21 -18.65 27.71
C PRO A 12 -19.44 -19.84 28.68
N PRO A 13 -18.88 -21.05 28.42
CA PRO A 13 -17.84 -21.63 29.31
C PRO A 13 -16.76 -22.53 28.63
N VAL A 14 -15.46 -22.50 28.98
CA VAL A 14 -14.66 -23.25 30.03
C VAL A 14 -13.94 -24.55 29.58
N PHE A 15 -12.60 -24.53 29.70
CA PHE A 15 -11.58 -25.59 29.90
C PHE A 15 -11.88 -27.10 29.71
N THR A 16 -10.91 -27.79 29.07
CA THR A 16 -10.15 -28.90 29.72
C THR A 16 -8.72 -29.08 29.16
N GLN A 17 -7.76 -29.39 30.03
CA GLN A 17 -6.43 -29.91 29.69
C GLN A 17 -6.47 -31.44 29.51
N LEU A 18 -5.46 -32.02 28.84
CA LEU A 18 -4.77 -33.24 29.29
C LEU A 18 -3.44 -33.45 28.55
N ALA A 19 -2.50 -34.17 29.17
CA ALA A 19 -1.12 -34.37 28.70
C ALA A 19 -0.67 -35.85 28.81
N SER A 20 0.29 -36.27 27.96
CA SER A 20 1.09 -37.52 28.08
C SER A 20 2.19 -37.47 27.00
N LEU A 21 3.51 -37.35 27.31
CA LEU A 21 4.49 -38.28 27.88
C LEU A 21 5.15 -39.29 26.90
N ARG A 22 6.41 -38.97 26.54
CA ARG A 22 7.61 -39.83 26.33
C ARG A 22 7.54 -41.16 25.55
N SER A 23 8.47 -41.32 24.61
CA SER A 23 9.50 -42.39 24.70
C SER A 23 10.74 -42.04 23.86
N SER A 24 11.86 -42.73 24.09
CA SER A 24 13.19 -42.45 23.54
C SER A 24 13.99 -43.73 23.27
N TYR A 25 14.64 -43.85 22.11
CA TYR A 25 15.58 -44.93 21.78
C TYR A 25 16.76 -44.43 20.92
N VAL A 26 17.87 -45.18 20.91
CA VAL A 26 19.23 -44.70 20.56
C VAL A 26 19.98 -45.66 19.62
N PHE A 27 20.45 -45.09 18.49
CA PHE A 27 21.66 -45.40 17.68
C PHE A 27 21.95 -46.76 17.00
N TRP A 28 22.00 -46.73 15.65
CA TRP A 28 23.12 -47.11 14.73
C TRP A 28 22.74 -46.75 13.25
N GLY A 29 23.63 -46.45 12.28
CA GLY A 29 25.06 -46.12 12.36
C GLY A 29 25.82 -46.02 11.01
N LYS A 30 25.99 -44.80 10.43
CA LYS A 30 26.84 -44.44 9.23
C LYS A 30 26.33 -44.95 7.84
N PRO A 31 26.70 -44.33 6.68
CA PRO A 31 27.93 -43.58 6.34
C PRO A 31 27.77 -42.07 6.09
N ALA A 32 28.89 -41.41 5.80
CA ALA A 32 29.00 -39.95 5.64
C ALA A 32 28.49 -39.47 4.27
N ALA A 33 27.73 -38.37 4.28
CA ALA A 33 27.29 -37.65 3.09
C ALA A 33 27.57 -36.15 3.23
N ALA A 34 28.03 -35.54 2.14
CA ALA A 34 28.13 -34.11 1.81
C ALA A 34 28.25 -33.09 2.97
N GLY A 35 29.38 -32.38 3.00
CA GLY A 35 29.65 -31.34 4.00
C GLY A 35 28.56 -30.26 4.06
N THR A 36 27.84 -30.23 5.18
CA THR A 36 26.81 -29.23 5.45
C THR A 36 27.49 -27.88 5.69
N ARG A 37 27.50 -27.00 4.68
CA ARG A 37 27.74 -25.58 4.93
C ARG A 37 26.60 -25.08 5.82
N ARG A 38 26.87 -24.92 7.12
CA ARG A 38 26.00 -24.13 8.01
C ARG A 38 26.10 -22.66 7.58
N PHE A 39 25.32 -22.29 6.56
CA PHE A 39 24.97 -20.90 6.34
C PHE A 39 24.10 -20.45 7.50
N SER A 40 24.68 -19.67 8.40
CA SER A 40 23.94 -18.91 9.39
C SER A 40 23.26 -17.75 8.67
N THR A 41 22.08 -18.01 8.11
CA THR A 41 21.30 -17.04 7.31
C THR A 41 19.84 -17.03 7.72
N GLU A 42 19.55 -16.92 9.01
CA GLU A 42 18.41 -16.09 9.39
C GLU A 42 18.87 -14.63 9.19
N PRO A 43 18.25 -13.86 8.28
CA PRO A 43 18.52 -12.44 8.20
C PRO A 43 18.12 -11.79 9.54
N PRO A 44 18.77 -10.71 9.98
CA PRO A 44 18.26 -9.94 11.11
C PRO A 44 16.80 -9.55 10.85
N PRO A 45 15.92 -9.53 11.87
CA PRO A 45 14.50 -9.26 11.70
C PRO A 45 14.34 -7.94 10.94
N GLU A 46 13.66 -7.99 9.78
CA GLU A 46 13.64 -6.86 8.84
C GLU A 46 13.11 -5.60 9.53
N THR A 47 14.00 -4.64 9.74
CA THR A 47 13.63 -3.33 10.30
C THR A 47 12.82 -2.57 9.27
N ILE A 48 11.50 -2.52 9.45
CA ILE A 48 10.58 -1.82 8.53
C ILE A 48 10.76 -0.30 8.52
N SER A 49 11.58 0.23 9.44
CA SER A 49 11.93 1.64 9.56
C SER A 49 13.30 1.85 10.25
N ARG A 50 13.93 3.01 10.01
CA ARG A 50 15.03 3.58 10.83
C ARG A 50 14.56 4.14 12.17
N TYR A 51 13.28 4.47 12.31
CA TYR A 51 12.71 5.07 13.51
C TYR A 51 11.97 4.02 14.36
N PRO A 52 11.90 4.19 15.69
CA PRO A 52 11.17 3.27 16.56
C PRO A 52 9.69 3.17 16.19
N ILE A 53 9.20 1.94 16.01
CA ILE A 53 7.79 1.63 15.84
C ILE A 53 7.14 1.54 17.22
N PRO A 54 6.15 2.39 17.58
CA PRO A 54 5.46 2.29 18.85
C PRO A 54 4.69 0.96 18.99
N TYR A 55 4.58 0.43 20.19
CA TYR A 55 3.66 -0.68 20.44
C TYR A 55 2.21 -0.19 20.34
N LYS A 56 1.34 -0.99 19.72
CA LYS A 56 -0.08 -0.66 19.51
C LYS A 56 -0.82 -0.26 20.79
N LYS A 57 -0.47 -0.86 21.94
CA LYS A 57 -1.01 -0.53 23.26
C LYS A 57 -0.64 0.86 23.80
N ASP A 58 0.41 1.49 23.26
CA ASP A 58 0.93 2.79 23.70
C ASP A 58 0.52 3.91 22.72
N LEU A 59 -0.27 3.58 21.68
CA LEU A 59 -0.82 4.53 20.70
C LEU A 59 -2.19 5.08 21.14
N PRO A 60 -2.56 6.30 20.70
CA PRO A 60 -3.92 6.82 20.86
C PRO A 60 -4.98 5.91 20.24
N TYR A 61 -6.14 5.79 20.91
CA TYR A 61 -7.24 4.90 20.53
C TYR A 61 -7.68 5.06 19.06
N ASP A 62 -7.84 6.28 18.59
CA ASP A 62 -8.27 6.61 17.22
C ASP A 62 -7.29 6.11 16.13
N ILE A 63 -5.99 6.06 16.45
CA ILE A 63 -4.97 5.50 15.56
C ILE A 63 -5.03 3.98 15.57
N VAL A 64 -5.26 3.38 16.75
CA VAL A 64 -5.41 1.92 16.92
C VAL A 64 -6.64 1.40 16.18
N GLU A 65 -7.77 2.08 16.31
CA GLU A 65 -9.05 1.78 15.65
C GLU A 65 -8.91 1.84 14.12
N LEU A 66 -8.29 2.90 13.57
CA LEU A 66 -8.01 3.01 12.14
C LEU A 66 -7.09 1.88 11.63
N MET A 67 -6.05 1.52 12.40
CA MET A 67 -5.17 0.39 12.05
C MET A 67 -5.94 -0.93 11.99
N GLU A 68 -6.84 -1.17 12.95
CA GLU A 68 -7.66 -2.39 13.00
C GLU A 68 -8.67 -2.46 11.86
N GLU A 69 -9.31 -1.33 11.51
CA GLU A 69 -10.21 -1.24 10.37
C GLU A 69 -9.49 -1.56 9.05
N VAL A 70 -8.30 -0.97 8.84
CA VAL A 70 -7.48 -1.19 7.64
C VAL A 70 -6.98 -2.64 7.57
N GLU A 71 -6.48 -3.19 8.68
CA GLU A 71 -6.01 -4.57 8.75
C GLU A 71 -7.14 -5.57 8.50
N SER A 72 -8.32 -5.35 9.09
CA SER A 72 -9.50 -6.19 8.87
C SER A 72 -10.01 -6.16 7.43
N LYS A 73 -9.95 -5.00 6.75
CA LYS A 73 -10.42 -4.86 5.35
C LYS A 73 -9.38 -5.32 4.32
N GLY A 74 -8.09 -5.12 4.61
CA GLY A 74 -6.99 -5.42 3.69
C GLY A 74 -6.38 -6.81 3.87
N GLY A 75 -6.62 -7.48 5.01
CA GLY A 75 -6.00 -8.74 5.41
C GLY A 75 -4.59 -8.59 6.01
N PHE A 76 -4.03 -7.38 6.03
CA PHE A 76 -2.76 -7.02 6.67
C PHE A 76 -2.71 -5.50 6.89
N LEU A 77 -1.94 -5.03 7.88
CA LEU A 77 -1.67 -3.60 8.09
C LEU A 77 -0.47 -3.11 7.24
N PRO A 78 -0.66 -2.16 6.29
CA PRO A 78 0.44 -1.57 5.54
C PRO A 78 1.44 -0.84 6.45
N ASN A 79 2.74 -1.02 6.18
CA ASN A 79 3.79 -0.57 7.09
C ASN A 79 3.84 0.96 7.25
N VAL A 80 3.35 1.76 6.29
CA VAL A 80 3.20 3.22 6.44
C VAL A 80 2.42 3.61 7.70
N PHE A 81 1.38 2.86 8.08
CA PHE A 81 0.64 3.12 9.31
C PHE A 81 1.54 2.93 10.54
N LYS A 82 2.27 1.82 10.59
CA LYS A 82 3.19 1.47 11.69
C LYS A 82 4.35 2.45 11.80
N VAL A 83 4.89 2.90 10.67
CA VAL A 83 6.05 3.82 10.63
C VAL A 83 5.65 5.24 11.00
N LEU A 84 4.57 5.78 10.42
CA LEU A 84 4.15 7.15 10.70
C LEU A 84 3.52 7.31 12.10
N SER A 85 3.03 6.24 12.72
CA SER A 85 2.50 6.31 14.10
C SER A 85 3.56 6.69 15.15
N HIS A 86 4.86 6.63 14.80
CA HIS A 86 5.95 7.26 15.57
C HIS A 86 5.66 8.74 15.89
N ARG A 87 4.88 9.43 15.06
CA ARG A 87 4.46 10.82 15.24
C ARG A 87 2.92 10.95 15.13
N PRO A 88 2.16 10.69 16.21
CA PRO A 88 0.69 10.63 16.16
C PRO A 88 -0.02 11.87 15.61
N ALA A 89 0.53 13.07 15.74
CA ALA A 89 -0.05 14.28 15.16
C ALA A 89 0.21 14.36 13.64
N GLU A 90 1.43 14.05 13.21
CA GLU A 90 1.83 14.01 11.80
C GLU A 90 1.09 12.89 11.05
N PHE A 91 0.93 11.71 11.67
CA PHE A 91 0.11 10.60 11.19
C PHE A 91 -1.32 11.05 10.84
N ARG A 92 -1.98 11.78 11.75
CA ARG A 92 -3.37 12.24 11.53
C ARG A 92 -3.46 13.20 10.37
N ALA A 93 -2.56 14.18 10.30
CA ALA A 93 -2.51 15.13 9.18
C ALA A 93 -2.23 14.41 7.84
N PHE A 94 -1.31 13.45 7.83
CA PHE A 94 -0.99 12.64 6.66
C PHE A 94 -2.20 11.84 6.16
N PHE A 95 -2.87 11.09 7.03
CA PHE A 95 -4.00 10.25 6.62
C PHE A 95 -5.29 11.04 6.34
N ALA A 96 -5.50 12.18 6.99
CA ALA A 96 -6.56 13.11 6.61
C ALA A 96 -6.38 13.58 5.17
N TYR A 97 -5.19 14.11 4.82
CA TYR A 97 -4.96 14.61 3.46
C TYR A 97 -4.89 13.47 2.43
N TYR A 98 -4.34 12.30 2.78
CA TYR A 98 -4.43 11.09 1.96
C TYR A 98 -5.88 10.76 1.60
N ASN A 99 -6.80 10.80 2.56
CA ASN A 99 -8.20 10.46 2.33
C ASN A 99 -8.89 11.47 1.41
N GLU A 100 -8.67 12.77 1.63
CA GLU A 100 -9.21 13.82 0.75
C GLU A 100 -8.72 13.67 -0.70
N LEU A 101 -7.46 13.26 -0.93
CA LEU A 101 -6.93 13.11 -2.30
C LEU A 101 -7.28 11.76 -2.93
N MET A 102 -7.07 10.66 -2.21
CA MET A 102 -7.13 9.30 -2.77
C MET A 102 -8.53 8.68 -2.66
N ASN A 103 -9.30 9.02 -1.62
CA ASN A 103 -10.58 8.36 -1.30
C ASN A 103 -11.83 9.20 -1.60
N LYS A 104 -11.72 10.50 -1.92
CA LYS A 104 -12.89 11.32 -2.29
C LYS A 104 -13.67 10.77 -3.49
N GLU A 105 -14.98 10.97 -3.50
CA GLU A 105 -15.87 10.46 -4.56
C GLU A 105 -16.13 11.47 -5.69
N THR A 106 -15.60 12.69 -5.57
CA THR A 106 -15.72 13.76 -6.57
C THR A 106 -14.52 13.83 -7.53
N GLY A 107 -14.66 14.60 -8.61
CA GLY A 107 -13.66 14.73 -9.69
C GLY A 107 -13.77 13.62 -10.74
N ARG A 108 -13.03 13.73 -11.86
CA ARG A 108 -13.05 12.73 -12.94
C ARG A 108 -11.89 11.74 -12.88
N LEU A 109 -10.97 11.89 -11.92
CA LEU A 109 -9.92 10.90 -11.65
C LEU A 109 -10.52 9.64 -10.99
N SER A 110 -10.47 8.53 -11.72
CA SER A 110 -10.77 7.20 -11.17
C SER A 110 -9.73 6.79 -10.13
N LYS A 111 -10.05 5.79 -9.28
CA LYS A 111 -9.05 5.24 -8.34
C LYS A 111 -7.81 4.71 -9.07
N ALA A 112 -7.96 4.15 -10.26
CA ALA A 112 -6.83 3.72 -11.08
C ALA A 112 -5.96 4.91 -11.55
N ASP A 113 -6.58 6.01 -12.00
CA ASP A 113 -5.86 7.23 -12.40
C ASP A 113 -4.99 7.77 -11.27
N ARG A 114 -5.57 7.88 -10.06
CA ARG A 114 -4.90 8.37 -8.85
C ARG A 114 -3.68 7.52 -8.52
N GLU A 115 -3.83 6.20 -8.46
CA GLU A 115 -2.70 5.29 -8.22
C GLU A 115 -1.62 5.38 -9.31
N LEU A 116 -1.99 5.56 -10.58
CA LEU A 116 -1.04 5.61 -11.69
C LEU A 116 -0.15 6.87 -11.63
N ILE A 117 -0.73 8.02 -11.22
CA ILE A 117 0.00 9.25 -10.89
C ILE A 117 1.04 8.98 -9.80
N VAL A 118 0.64 8.28 -8.73
CA VAL A 118 1.55 7.93 -7.62
C VAL A 118 2.69 7.03 -8.10
N VAL A 119 2.40 6.02 -8.93
CA VAL A 119 3.43 5.11 -9.47
C VAL A 119 4.46 5.87 -10.30
N ALA A 120 4.04 6.72 -11.24
CA ALA A 120 4.95 7.47 -12.11
C ALA A 120 5.85 8.44 -11.31
N THR A 121 5.25 9.25 -10.45
CA THR A 121 5.97 10.25 -9.63
C THR A 121 6.87 9.59 -8.58
N SER A 122 6.43 8.48 -7.97
CA SER A 122 7.25 7.70 -7.03
C SER A 122 8.41 6.97 -7.70
N ALA A 123 8.24 6.55 -8.96
CA ALA A 123 9.32 5.95 -9.75
C ALA A 123 10.39 6.99 -10.10
N HIS A 124 10.00 8.20 -10.52
CA HIS A 124 10.90 9.33 -10.71
C HIS A 124 11.71 9.64 -9.44
N ASN A 125 11.03 9.69 -8.29
CA ASN A 125 11.65 9.89 -6.98
C ASN A 125 12.37 8.64 -6.44
N LYS A 126 12.38 7.50 -7.14
CA LYS A 126 13.03 6.24 -6.72
C LYS A 126 12.56 5.77 -5.33
N CYS A 127 11.26 5.88 -5.03
CA CYS A 127 10.69 5.52 -3.73
C CYS A 127 10.20 4.08 -3.71
N LEU A 128 11.01 3.15 -3.16
CA LEU A 128 10.70 1.72 -3.10
C LEU A 128 9.31 1.42 -2.49
N TYR A 129 9.01 2.02 -1.32
CA TYR A 129 7.73 1.78 -0.65
C TYR A 129 6.55 2.15 -1.54
N CYS A 130 6.54 3.39 -2.06
CA CYS A 130 5.42 3.91 -2.80
C CYS A 130 5.27 3.24 -4.17
N VAL A 131 6.37 2.98 -4.89
CA VAL A 131 6.31 2.24 -6.16
C VAL A 131 5.71 0.85 -5.96
N VAL A 132 6.15 0.08 -4.96
CA VAL A 132 5.65 -1.29 -4.74
C VAL A 132 4.18 -1.31 -4.30
N SER A 133 3.82 -0.48 -3.32
CA SER A 133 2.46 -0.45 -2.77
C SER A 133 1.42 0.12 -3.75
N HIS A 134 1.69 1.27 -4.37
CA HIS A 134 0.74 1.90 -5.29
C HIS A 134 0.67 1.18 -6.65
N SER A 135 1.73 0.47 -7.07
CA SER A 135 1.61 -0.45 -8.23
C SER A 135 0.63 -1.59 -7.95
N ALA A 136 0.61 -2.13 -6.72
CA ALA A 136 -0.36 -3.15 -6.34
C ALA A 136 -1.79 -2.63 -6.37
N LEU A 137 -2.04 -1.46 -5.78
CA LEU A 137 -3.35 -0.80 -5.79
C LEU A 137 -3.79 -0.45 -7.21
N HIS A 138 -2.89 0.10 -8.04
CA HIS A 138 -3.15 0.35 -9.45
C HIS A 138 -3.61 -0.92 -10.18
N ARG A 139 -2.88 -2.05 -10.06
CA ARG A 139 -3.27 -3.32 -10.69
C ARG A 139 -4.65 -3.80 -10.21
N ILE A 140 -4.96 -3.62 -8.92
CA ILE A 140 -6.26 -3.98 -8.33
C ILE A 140 -7.40 -3.10 -8.86
N TYR A 141 -7.22 -1.79 -9.02
CA TYR A 141 -8.28 -0.90 -9.50
C TYR A 141 -8.45 -0.94 -11.02
N SER A 142 -7.35 -0.84 -11.78
CA SER A 142 -7.37 -0.84 -13.25
C SER A 142 -7.70 -2.20 -13.88
N LYS A 143 -7.46 -3.30 -13.15
CA LYS A 143 -7.41 -4.68 -13.66
C LYS A 143 -6.34 -4.90 -14.75
N LYS A 144 -5.45 -3.94 -15.00
CA LYS A 144 -4.29 -4.04 -15.90
C LYS A 144 -3.08 -4.55 -15.10
N ALA A 145 -2.78 -5.85 -15.19
CA ALA A 145 -1.74 -6.49 -14.39
C ALA A 145 -0.30 -6.02 -14.69
N THR A 146 -0.06 -5.40 -15.85
CA THR A 146 1.28 -5.03 -16.36
C THR A 146 1.56 -3.53 -16.38
N LEU A 147 0.53 -2.67 -16.49
CA LEU A 147 0.72 -1.25 -16.80
C LEU A 147 1.49 -0.49 -15.71
N SER A 148 1.28 -0.81 -14.43
CA SER A 148 2.05 -0.21 -13.33
C SER A 148 3.55 -0.46 -13.47
N ASP A 149 3.92 -1.66 -13.92
CA ASP A 149 5.31 -2.10 -14.00
C ASP A 149 5.99 -1.45 -15.22
N GLN A 150 5.25 -1.26 -16.32
CA GLN A 150 5.69 -0.45 -17.46
C GLN A 150 5.93 1.02 -17.04
N VAL A 151 4.95 1.64 -16.37
CA VAL A 151 5.04 3.05 -15.91
C VAL A 151 6.16 3.26 -14.90
N ALA A 152 6.37 2.30 -13.99
CA ALA A 152 7.45 2.37 -12.99
C ALA A 152 8.87 2.25 -13.60
N VAL A 153 9.01 1.60 -14.76
CA VAL A 153 10.30 1.49 -15.47
C VAL A 153 10.49 2.66 -16.44
N ASN A 154 9.50 2.91 -17.30
CA ASN A 154 9.49 4.03 -18.23
C ASN A 154 8.05 4.30 -18.71
N TYR A 155 7.40 5.32 -18.14
CA TYR A 155 6.06 5.72 -18.55
C TYR A 155 5.98 6.24 -19.99
N GLU A 156 7.06 6.76 -20.59
CA GLU A 156 7.09 7.20 -21.99
C GLU A 156 6.85 6.03 -22.96
N ASN A 157 7.29 4.82 -22.60
CA ASN A 157 7.12 3.60 -23.39
C ASN A 157 5.98 2.69 -22.91
N ALA A 158 5.20 3.09 -21.90
CA ALA A 158 4.08 2.32 -21.37
C ALA A 158 2.84 2.37 -22.30
N GLU A 159 1.98 1.35 -22.20
CA GLU A 159 0.75 1.15 -22.98
C GLU A 159 -0.39 2.06 -22.48
N LEU A 160 -0.14 3.37 -22.51
CA LEU A 160 -1.04 4.42 -22.03
C LEU A 160 -1.94 4.93 -23.15
N GLY A 161 -3.24 5.09 -22.85
CA GLY A 161 -4.14 5.88 -23.71
C GLY A 161 -3.80 7.38 -23.68
N PRO A 162 -4.27 8.18 -24.66
CA PRO A 162 -3.95 9.62 -24.72
C PRO A 162 -4.27 10.40 -23.43
N ARG A 163 -5.38 10.06 -22.76
CA ARG A 163 -5.75 10.64 -21.47
C ARG A 163 -4.78 10.27 -20.35
N GLU A 164 -4.38 9.00 -20.28
CA GLU A 164 -3.41 8.51 -19.27
C GLU A 164 -2.03 9.16 -19.51
N ARG A 165 -1.59 9.31 -20.77
CA ARG A 165 -0.37 10.03 -21.16
C ARG A 165 -0.37 11.47 -20.64
N ALA A 166 -1.34 12.29 -21.05
CA ALA A 166 -1.36 13.72 -20.73
C ALA A 166 -1.46 13.97 -19.21
N MET A 167 -2.22 13.13 -18.50
CA MET A 167 -2.30 13.13 -17.04
C MET A 167 -0.93 12.90 -16.39
N LEU A 168 -0.18 11.89 -16.84
CA LEU A 168 1.14 11.60 -16.30
C LEU A 168 2.18 12.65 -16.70
N ASP A 169 2.13 13.20 -17.90
CA ASP A 169 3.04 14.29 -18.31
C ASP A 169 2.87 15.53 -17.42
N PHE A 170 1.63 15.89 -17.09
CA PHE A 170 1.37 16.98 -16.15
C PHE A 170 1.79 16.65 -14.71
N ALA A 171 1.45 15.46 -14.21
CA ALA A 171 1.90 15.00 -12.90
C ALA A 171 3.43 15.01 -12.75
N MET A 172 4.14 14.64 -13.83
CA MET A 172 5.60 14.62 -13.89
C MET A 172 6.18 16.04 -13.93
N ALA A 173 5.53 16.99 -14.62
CA ALA A 173 5.92 18.40 -14.58
C ALA A 173 5.81 18.97 -13.14
N VAL A 174 4.71 18.70 -12.45
CA VAL A 174 4.53 19.08 -11.04
C VAL A 174 5.56 18.39 -10.14
N CYS A 175 5.82 17.09 -10.34
CA CYS A 175 6.77 16.31 -9.54
C CYS A 175 8.22 16.80 -9.67
N ARG A 176 8.61 17.30 -10.85
CA ARG A 176 9.93 17.90 -11.10
C ARG A 176 10.05 19.36 -10.62
N CYS A 177 8.94 19.95 -10.17
CA CYS A 177 8.82 21.39 -9.89
C CYS A 177 9.09 22.26 -11.15
N ASP A 178 8.67 21.78 -12.32
CA ASP A 178 8.75 22.54 -13.57
C ASP A 178 7.82 23.78 -13.51
N THR A 179 8.09 24.79 -14.35
CA THR A 179 7.20 25.98 -14.42
C THR A 179 5.88 25.61 -15.12
N ILE A 180 4.79 25.58 -14.35
CA ILE A 180 3.47 25.28 -14.88
C ILE A 180 2.91 26.46 -15.69
N THR A 181 2.77 26.25 -16.99
CA THR A 181 2.18 27.19 -17.96
C THR A 181 0.81 26.76 -18.46
N GLU A 182 0.07 27.69 -19.06
CA GLU A 182 -1.24 27.47 -19.72
C GLU A 182 -1.25 26.37 -20.79
N GLN A 183 -0.10 26.07 -21.41
CA GLN A 183 -0.02 24.97 -22.38
C GLN A 183 -0.25 23.59 -21.74
N HIS A 184 0.12 23.40 -20.46
CA HIS A 184 -0.17 22.15 -19.76
C HIS A 184 -1.68 21.94 -19.57
N PHE A 185 -2.37 22.99 -19.12
CA PHE A 185 -3.83 22.95 -18.95
C PHE A 185 -4.53 22.70 -20.28
N LYS A 186 -4.11 23.37 -21.36
CA LYS A 186 -4.65 23.12 -22.69
C LYS A 186 -4.47 21.66 -23.14
N SER A 187 -3.30 21.05 -22.91
CA SER A 187 -3.06 19.65 -23.27
C SER A 187 -3.84 18.64 -22.40
N LEU A 188 -4.28 19.03 -21.21
CA LEU A 188 -5.24 18.27 -20.40
C LEU A 188 -6.68 18.44 -20.90
N GLU A 189 -7.07 19.66 -21.26
CA GLU A 189 -8.39 20.01 -21.83
C GLU A 189 -8.62 19.27 -23.16
N GLU A 190 -7.58 19.12 -24.00
CA GLU A 190 -7.59 18.33 -25.26
C GLU A 190 -7.96 16.85 -25.07
N VAL A 191 -7.82 16.28 -23.85
CA VAL A 191 -8.21 14.91 -23.50
C VAL A 191 -9.39 14.84 -22.51
N GLY A 192 -10.10 15.96 -22.30
CA GLY A 192 -11.36 16.02 -21.55
C GLY A 192 -11.25 16.20 -20.03
N PHE A 193 -10.07 16.55 -19.52
CA PHE A 193 -9.92 17.04 -18.14
C PHE A 193 -10.36 18.51 -18.02
N ASP A 194 -10.74 18.93 -16.81
CA ASP A 194 -10.93 20.35 -16.47
C ASP A 194 -9.87 20.87 -15.48
N ARG A 195 -10.01 22.13 -15.03
CA ARG A 195 -9.08 22.77 -14.08
C ARG A 195 -9.10 22.12 -12.69
N GLU A 196 -10.22 21.53 -12.27
CA GLU A 196 -10.33 20.84 -10.98
C GLU A 196 -9.66 19.47 -11.05
N ASP A 197 -9.81 18.76 -12.18
CA ASP A 197 -9.04 17.54 -12.43
C ASP A 197 -7.53 17.83 -12.46
N ALA A 198 -7.10 18.94 -13.07
CA ALA A 198 -5.70 19.36 -13.06
C ALA A 198 -5.21 19.66 -11.64
N TRP A 199 -6.02 20.33 -10.81
CA TRP A 199 -5.72 20.54 -9.40
C TRP A 199 -5.52 19.21 -8.67
N ASP A 200 -6.38 18.22 -8.89
CA ASP A 200 -6.26 16.89 -8.28
C ASP A 200 -4.97 16.17 -8.68
N VAL A 201 -4.62 16.18 -9.97
CA VAL A 201 -3.37 15.59 -10.47
C VAL A 201 -2.15 16.24 -9.79
N ALA A 202 -2.15 17.57 -9.69
CA ALA A 202 -1.07 18.33 -9.06
C ALA A 202 -0.98 18.08 -7.54
N ALA A 203 -2.13 18.04 -6.85
CA ALA A 203 -2.19 17.81 -5.41
C ALA A 203 -1.73 16.39 -5.02
N ILE A 204 -2.12 15.37 -5.80
CA ILE A 204 -1.63 13.99 -5.62
C ILE A 204 -0.11 13.94 -5.85
N ALA A 205 0.39 14.53 -6.94
CA ALA A 205 1.84 14.56 -7.22
C ALA A 205 2.63 15.26 -6.09
N ALA A 206 2.14 16.38 -5.57
CA ALA A 206 2.76 17.12 -4.47
C ALA A 206 2.71 16.35 -3.13
N PHE A 207 1.57 15.75 -2.78
CA PHE A 207 1.44 14.93 -1.57
C PHE A 207 2.36 13.72 -1.62
N PHE A 208 2.46 13.03 -2.77
CA PHE A 208 3.36 11.89 -2.90
C PHE A 208 4.83 12.28 -3.00
N ALA A 209 5.17 13.47 -3.51
CA ALA A 209 6.51 14.02 -3.36
C ALA A 209 6.93 14.17 -1.88
N MET A 210 6.02 14.57 -0.98
CA MET A 210 6.24 14.54 0.47
C MET A 210 6.32 13.10 1.00
N SER A 211 5.35 12.25 0.68
CA SER A 211 5.29 10.85 1.12
C SER A 211 6.56 10.06 0.77
N ASN A 212 7.07 10.25 -0.45
CA ASN A 212 8.32 9.63 -0.92
C ASN A 212 9.52 10.04 -0.06
N ARG A 213 9.64 11.33 0.27
CA ARG A 213 10.73 11.88 1.11
C ARG A 213 10.67 11.32 2.53
N LEU A 214 9.46 11.20 3.11
CA LEU A 214 9.27 10.55 4.41
C LEU A 214 9.67 9.07 4.34
N ALA A 215 9.21 8.34 3.33
CA ALA A 215 9.55 6.92 3.15
C ALA A 215 11.06 6.69 2.95
N HIS A 216 11.77 7.58 2.25
CA HIS A 216 13.23 7.56 2.16
C HIS A 216 13.90 7.80 3.51
N LEU A 217 13.51 8.88 4.21
CA LEU A 217 14.04 9.24 5.53
C LEU A 217 13.89 8.07 6.53
N THR A 218 12.74 7.41 6.51
CA THR A 218 12.46 6.30 7.41
C THR A 218 12.96 4.94 6.90
N ASP A 219 13.52 4.82 5.69
CA ASP A 219 13.81 3.52 5.03
C ASP A 219 12.61 2.56 5.04
N MET A 220 11.43 3.09 4.70
CA MET A 220 10.15 2.40 4.86
C MET A 220 10.09 1.16 3.98
N ARG A 221 9.91 -0.03 4.59
CA ARG A 221 9.86 -1.30 3.85
C ARG A 221 8.42 -1.66 3.45
N PRO A 222 8.13 -1.88 2.16
CA PRO A 222 6.81 -2.31 1.73
C PRO A 222 6.52 -3.73 2.20
N ASN A 223 5.26 -4.00 2.52
CA ASN A 223 4.76 -5.32 2.87
C ASN A 223 4.97 -6.32 1.71
N LEU A 224 5.25 -7.59 2.02
CA LEU A 224 5.51 -8.64 1.02
C LEU A 224 4.27 -8.91 0.13
N GLU A 225 3.08 -8.73 0.70
CA GLU A 225 1.77 -8.86 0.08
C GLU A 225 1.64 -7.98 -1.17
N PHE A 226 2.16 -6.74 -1.13
CA PHE A 226 2.09 -5.81 -2.26
C PHE A 226 2.87 -6.29 -3.50
N TYR A 227 3.94 -7.08 -3.33
CA TYR A 227 4.75 -7.54 -4.45
C TYR A 227 3.98 -8.47 -5.39
N ASN A 228 3.04 -9.26 -4.87
CA ASN A 228 2.25 -10.23 -5.64
C ASN A 228 0.81 -9.76 -5.93
N MET A 229 0.27 -8.86 -5.11
CA MET A 229 -1.10 -8.37 -5.23
C MET A 229 -1.39 -7.77 -6.62
N GLY A 230 -2.51 -8.18 -7.22
CA GLY A 230 -2.99 -7.71 -8.53
C GLY A 230 -2.26 -8.27 -9.75
N ARG A 231 -1.25 -9.15 -9.60
CA ARG A 231 -0.49 -9.71 -10.74
C ARG A 231 -1.24 -10.78 -11.52
N LEU A 232 -2.11 -11.53 -10.86
CA LEU A 232 -2.98 -12.53 -11.49
C LEU A 232 -4.44 -12.04 -11.51
N PRO A 233 -5.19 -12.26 -12.59
CA PRO A 233 -6.64 -12.08 -12.57
C PRO A 233 -7.28 -12.92 -11.47
N ARG A 234 -8.24 -12.35 -10.73
CA ARG A 234 -8.98 -13.09 -9.69
C ARG A 234 -9.84 -14.17 -10.35
N ASP A 235 -9.58 -15.42 -9.98
CA ASP A 235 -10.32 -16.58 -10.45
C ASP A 235 -11.73 -16.60 -9.85
N LYS A 236 -12.73 -16.27 -10.68
CA LYS A 236 -14.14 -16.22 -10.29
C LYS A 236 -14.78 -17.59 -10.03
N SER A 237 -14.08 -18.69 -10.28
CA SER A 237 -14.59 -20.04 -10.00
C SER A 237 -14.61 -20.36 -8.51
N LYS A 238 -13.62 -19.84 -7.74
CA LYS A 238 -13.48 -20.11 -6.30
C LYS A 238 -14.53 -19.41 -5.44
N ASP A 239 -14.88 -18.18 -5.81
CA ASP A 239 -15.91 -17.37 -5.14
C ASP A 239 -17.32 -18.04 -5.13
N LYS A 240 -17.55 -19.04 -5.99
CA LYS A 240 -18.80 -19.83 -6.02
C LYS A 240 -18.78 -21.05 -5.10
N ALA A 241 -17.61 -21.57 -4.74
CA ALA A 241 -17.48 -22.79 -3.93
C ALA A 241 -17.50 -22.53 -2.41
N GLU A 242 -17.39 -21.26 -2.00
CA GLU A 242 -17.45 -20.82 -0.60
C GLU A 242 -18.80 -20.14 -0.26
N GLY A 243 -19.77 -20.20 -1.18
CA GLY A 243 -21.09 -19.56 -1.08
C GLY A 243 -22.29 -20.51 -1.22
N GLU A 244 -22.04 -21.82 -1.18
CA GLU A 244 -23.03 -22.92 -1.06
C GLU A 244 -22.85 -23.65 0.28
#